data_AF-A0A0N4TJU1-F1
#
_entry.id   AF-A0A0N4TJU1-F1
#
_cell.length_a   1.000
_cell.length_b   1.000
_cell.length_c   1.000
_cell.angle_alpha   90.00
_cell.angle_beta   90.00
_cell.angle_gamma   90.00
#
_symmetry.space_group_name_H-M   'P 1'
#
loop_
_entity.id
_entity.type
_entity.pdbx_description
1 polymer ?
#
loop_
_entity_poly.entity_id
_entity_poly.type
_entity_poly.pdbx_seq_one_letter_code
_entity_poly.pdbx_strand_id
1 'polypeptide(L)'
;MDDKISATCCSSKVPSLKFISTRFIVLLLFQTNVHWRKLGEVIQIIQRWLYKANLPALIKKQLQCGLRDVYREIERWNEKHAKLFDEDENDETSEILRQRVHRSSHLRLFYGSIIWKYNKYEISDQKTALAIIKKDCADWPQMQFQLACAYAIHHLLNERNFDRIRLKAFAKKLSGHCLYDFWFALLNNTHAWSKMLNSDNLLPGQTLSLTFQFAIVHGYFELVSFIWNHITDPQREFIGLLQWRKVCFKAKDREVLHFLCEQLCAINAAGLARITRNTFYQTLQNSFQEDNIGFRQDGMHKLAFFLENICPRLRSAMLSMENFRAITDAFVYNQAELFALFLNYLEPEQLQLTREYIDRIYDRKKNETAHKQLRILLRRQKTLARETIHTNVSLLNNITNN
;
A
#
# COMPACT_ATOMS: atom_id res chain seq x y z
N MET A 1 5.34 9.02 -28.90
CA MET A 1 6.34 10.10 -28.85
C MET A 1 6.64 10.32 -27.38
N ASP A 2 7.86 9.96 -27.01
CA ASP A 2 8.62 10.23 -25.78
C ASP A 2 8.04 9.82 -24.42
N ASP A 3 8.16 8.51 -24.14
CA ASP A 3 8.14 7.93 -22.79
C ASP A 3 9.42 8.31 -22.03
N LYS A 4 9.39 9.40 -21.26
CA LYS A 4 10.34 9.62 -20.16
C LYS A 4 9.79 9.00 -18.89
N ILE A 5 10.06 7.71 -18.72
CA ILE A 5 9.94 7.01 -17.44
C ILE A 5 10.95 7.65 -16.49
N SER A 6 10.46 8.46 -15.55
CA SER A 6 11.25 8.99 -14.46
C SER A 6 11.79 7.85 -13.62
N ALA A 7 13.11 7.86 -13.42
CA ALA A 7 13.87 6.84 -12.73
C ALA A 7 13.32 6.61 -11.31
N THR A 8 12.64 5.48 -11.16
CA THR A 8 12.19 4.96 -9.87
C THR A 8 13.43 4.47 -9.14
N CYS A 9 13.90 5.22 -8.14
CA CYS A 9 14.88 4.73 -7.18
C CYS A 9 14.20 3.74 -6.21
N CYS A 10 13.80 2.59 -6.73
CA CYS A 10 13.62 1.38 -5.94
C CYS A 10 14.94 0.63 -6.05
N SER A 11 15.63 0.39 -4.93
CA SER A 11 16.77 -0.51 -4.84
C SER A 11 16.41 -1.84 -5.52
N SER A 12 16.81 -2.01 -6.78
CA SER A 12 16.68 -3.23 -7.57
C SER A 12 17.77 -4.21 -7.13
N LYS A 13 17.71 -4.63 -5.85
CA LYS A 13 18.51 -5.75 -5.39
C LYS A 13 18.07 -6.98 -6.16
N VAL A 14 18.95 -7.47 -7.04
CA VAL A 14 18.81 -8.80 -7.65
C VAL A 14 18.54 -9.79 -6.53
N PRO A 15 17.41 -10.52 -6.55
CA PRO A 15 17.08 -11.42 -5.46
C PRO A 15 18.11 -12.52 -5.35
N SER A 16 18.49 -12.88 -4.13
CA SER A 16 19.40 -14.01 -3.90
C SER A 16 18.82 -15.31 -4.48
N LEU A 17 19.68 -16.20 -4.99
CA LEU A 17 19.27 -17.54 -5.44
C LEU A 17 18.47 -18.27 -4.36
N LYS A 18 18.91 -18.14 -3.10
CA LYS A 18 18.19 -18.65 -1.92
C LYS A 18 16.73 -18.18 -1.89
N PHE A 19 16.47 -16.90 -2.12
CA PHE A 19 15.11 -16.36 -2.14
C PHE A 19 14.30 -16.95 -3.31
N ILE A 20 14.88 -16.99 -4.51
CA ILE A 20 14.22 -17.50 -5.72
C ILE A 20 13.82 -18.98 -5.53
N SER A 21 14.75 -19.82 -5.07
CA SER A 21 14.49 -21.24 -4.80
C SER A 21 13.46 -21.44 -3.70
N THR A 22 13.56 -20.71 -2.59
CA THR A 22 12.58 -20.78 -1.49
C THR A 22 11.18 -20.42 -1.99
N ARG A 23 11.07 -19.31 -2.74
CA ARG A 23 9.81 -18.83 -3.30
C ARG A 23 9.18 -19.86 -4.23
N PHE A 24 9.96 -20.45 -5.14
CA PHE A 24 9.46 -21.46 -6.05
C PHE A 24 8.86 -22.66 -5.30
N ILE A 25 9.59 -23.22 -4.33
CA ILE A 25 9.15 -24.37 -3.54
C ILE A 25 7.88 -24.04 -2.75
N VAL A 26 7.88 -22.90 -2.06
CA VAL A 26 6.77 -22.46 -1.21
C VAL A 26 5.50 -22.22 -2.03
N LEU A 27 5.60 -21.55 -3.18
CA LEU A 27 4.45 -21.30 -4.06
C LEU A 27 3.91 -22.60 -4.64
N LEU A 28 4.79 -23.53 -5.03
CA LEU A 28 4.38 -24.85 -5.51
C LEU A 28 3.63 -25.62 -4.40
N LEU A 29 4.19 -25.67 -3.18
CA LEU A 29 3.54 -26.31 -2.03
C LEU A 29 2.16 -25.72 -1.74
N PHE A 30 2.01 -24.40 -1.84
CA PHE A 30 0.73 -23.75 -1.69
C PHE A 30 -0.24 -24.17 -2.81
N GLN A 31 0.16 -24.00 -4.08
CA GLN A 31 -0.67 -24.28 -5.25
C GLN A 31 -1.16 -25.74 -5.30
N THR A 32 -0.31 -26.71 -4.92
CA THR A 32 -0.71 -28.13 -4.90
C THR A 32 -1.67 -28.48 -3.78
N ASN A 33 -1.76 -27.67 -2.72
CA ASN A 33 -2.59 -27.97 -1.55
C ASN A 33 -3.83 -27.10 -1.44
N VAL A 34 -3.88 -25.98 -2.15
CA VAL A 34 -4.87 -24.93 -1.91
C VAL A 34 -6.28 -25.32 -2.35
N HIS A 35 -6.45 -25.83 -3.58
CA HIS A 35 -7.75 -26.25 -4.15
C HIS A 35 -8.94 -25.40 -3.64
N TRP A 36 -10.08 -26.05 -3.32
CA TRP A 36 -11.28 -25.44 -2.73
C TRP A 36 -11.22 -25.37 -1.20
N ARG A 37 -10.05 -25.62 -0.59
CA ARG A 37 -9.90 -25.79 0.87
C ARG A 37 -9.88 -24.44 1.58
N LYS A 38 -10.21 -24.45 2.88
CA LYS A 38 -10.02 -23.25 3.71
C LYS A 38 -8.53 -23.00 3.91
N LEU A 39 -8.09 -21.74 3.96
CA LEU A 39 -6.69 -21.40 4.15
C LEU A 39 -6.11 -22.06 5.41
N GLY A 40 -6.86 -22.09 6.52
CA GLY A 40 -6.44 -22.77 7.75
C GLY A 40 -6.17 -24.27 7.58
N GLU A 41 -6.94 -24.96 6.75
CA GLU A 41 -6.73 -26.39 6.45
C GLU A 41 -5.45 -26.58 5.63
N VAL A 42 -5.24 -25.73 4.63
CA VAL A 42 -4.02 -25.73 3.79
C VAL A 42 -2.78 -25.52 4.67
N ILE A 43 -2.83 -24.55 5.58
CA ILE A 43 -1.76 -24.27 6.55
C ILE A 43 -1.46 -25.51 7.38
N GLN A 44 -2.48 -26.16 7.96
CA GLN A 44 -2.30 -27.36 8.78
C GLN A 44 -1.68 -28.52 8.00
N ILE A 45 -2.13 -28.76 6.76
CA ILE A 45 -1.63 -29.84 5.92
C ILE A 45 -0.16 -29.63 5.59
N ILE A 46 0.20 -28.43 5.14
CA ILE A 46 1.58 -28.08 4.79
C ILE A 46 2.48 -28.12 6.04
N GLN A 47 2.01 -27.62 7.19
CA GLN A 47 2.77 -27.67 8.44
C GLN A 47 3.02 -29.11 8.91
N ARG A 48 2.01 -29.99 8.86
CA ARG A 48 2.16 -31.41 9.18
C ARG A 48 3.15 -32.11 8.24
N TRP A 49 3.10 -31.79 6.96
CA TRP A 49 4.05 -32.31 5.97
C TRP A 49 5.49 -31.83 6.26
N LEU A 50 5.68 -30.52 6.50
CA LEU A 50 6.98 -29.93 6.85
C LEU A 50 7.58 -30.52 8.13
N TYR A 51 6.72 -30.83 9.12
CA TYR A 51 7.15 -31.48 10.35
C TYR A 51 7.70 -32.88 10.06
N LYS A 52 6.97 -33.69 9.29
CA LYS A 52 7.33 -35.07 8.94
C LYS A 52 8.44 -35.21 7.90
N ALA A 53 8.69 -34.18 7.08
CA ALA A 53 9.70 -34.22 6.05
C ALA A 53 11.12 -34.34 6.65
N ASN A 54 11.96 -35.22 6.09
CA ASN A 54 13.38 -35.35 6.45
C ASN A 54 14.20 -34.23 5.81
N LEU A 55 14.01 -33.00 6.29
CA LEU A 55 14.72 -31.81 5.84
C LEU A 55 15.59 -31.22 6.98
N PRO A 56 16.77 -30.67 6.67
CA PRO A 56 17.56 -29.91 7.63
C PRO A 56 16.75 -28.79 8.30
N ALA A 57 16.97 -28.57 9.61
CA ALA A 57 16.21 -27.60 10.40
C ALA A 57 16.27 -26.17 9.80
N LEU A 58 17.43 -25.78 9.25
CA LEU A 58 17.62 -24.49 8.59
C LEU A 58 16.73 -24.34 7.35
N ILE A 59 16.53 -25.41 6.58
CA ILE A 59 15.65 -25.42 5.39
C ILE A 59 14.19 -25.38 5.83
N LYS A 60 13.80 -26.15 6.86
CA LYS A 60 12.44 -26.09 7.43
C LYS A 60 12.08 -24.67 7.87
N LYS A 61 12.99 -24.00 8.59
CA LYS A 61 12.81 -22.60 9.02
C LYS A 61 12.64 -21.65 7.85
N GLN A 62 13.44 -21.81 6.79
CA GLN A 62 13.34 -20.96 5.58
C GLN A 62 12.00 -21.15 4.86
N LEU A 63 11.56 -22.39 4.67
CA LEU A 63 10.27 -22.70 4.05
C LEU A 63 9.11 -22.18 4.90
N GLN A 64 9.18 -22.29 6.22
CA GLN A 64 8.18 -21.72 7.13
C GLN A 64 8.09 -20.20 7.02
N CYS A 65 9.22 -19.50 6.89
CA CYS A 65 9.22 -18.05 6.65
C CYS A 65 8.55 -17.71 5.31
N GLY A 66 8.93 -18.37 4.22
CA GLY A 66 8.30 -18.12 2.92
C GLY A 66 6.81 -18.45 2.89
N LEU A 67 6.39 -19.56 3.51
CA LEU A 67 4.98 -19.91 3.62
C LEU A 67 4.18 -18.88 4.42
N ARG A 68 4.76 -18.32 5.48
CA ARG A 68 4.13 -17.23 6.23
C ARG A 68 3.87 -16.01 5.35
N ASP A 69 4.83 -15.65 4.49
CA ASP A 69 4.66 -14.53 3.56
C ASP A 69 3.54 -14.82 2.54
N VAL A 70 3.47 -16.05 2.02
CA VAL A 70 2.37 -16.48 1.14
C VAL A 70 1.02 -16.42 1.85
N TYR A 71 0.90 -16.99 3.06
CA TYR A 71 -0.36 -17.00 3.79
C TYR A 71 -0.85 -15.60 4.12
N ARG A 72 0.06 -14.73 4.57
CA ARG A 72 -0.25 -13.31 4.84
C ARG A 72 -0.76 -12.61 3.59
N GLU A 73 -0.16 -12.87 2.44
CA GLU A 73 -0.58 -12.24 1.19
C GLU A 73 -1.95 -12.74 0.71
N ILE A 74 -2.25 -14.02 0.93
CA ILE A 74 -3.57 -14.60 0.66
C ILE A 74 -4.63 -14.03 1.63
N GLU A 75 -4.30 -13.89 2.91
CA GLU A 75 -5.17 -13.23 3.89
C GLU A 75 -5.46 -11.78 3.48
N ARG A 76 -4.42 -11.02 3.10
CA ARG A 76 -4.59 -9.66 2.56
C ARG A 76 -5.49 -9.63 1.34
N TRP A 77 -5.31 -10.58 0.40
CA TRP A 77 -6.16 -10.68 -0.79
C TRP A 77 -7.61 -11.00 -0.43
N ASN A 78 -7.85 -11.95 0.48
CA ASN A 78 -9.17 -12.30 0.98
C ASN A 78 -9.85 -11.11 1.66
N GLU A 79 -9.16 -10.43 2.57
CA GLU A 79 -9.68 -9.24 3.26
C GLU A 79 -10.08 -8.14 2.28
N LYS A 80 -9.27 -7.91 1.25
CA LYS A 80 -9.54 -6.90 0.21
C LYS A 80 -10.80 -7.25 -0.58
N HIS A 81 -10.93 -8.49 -1.04
CA HIS A 81 -12.04 -8.90 -1.91
C HIS A 81 -13.32 -9.26 -1.13
N ALA A 82 -13.21 -9.57 0.17
CA ALA A 82 -14.38 -9.76 1.03
C ALA A 82 -15.26 -8.50 1.04
N LYS A 83 -14.65 -7.33 0.90
CA LYS A 83 -15.33 -6.03 0.85
C LYS A 83 -16.12 -5.79 -0.43
N LEU A 84 -16.08 -6.70 -1.40
CA LEU A 84 -16.97 -6.66 -2.56
C LEU A 84 -18.34 -7.25 -2.27
N PHE A 85 -18.48 -7.99 -1.17
CA PHE A 85 -19.74 -8.60 -0.77
C PHE A 85 -20.33 -7.79 0.38
N ASP A 86 -21.61 -7.41 0.26
CA ASP A 86 -22.36 -6.91 1.40
C ASP A 86 -22.49 -8.05 2.41
N GLU A 87 -21.96 -7.84 3.61
CA GLU A 87 -22.27 -8.66 4.76
C GLU A 87 -23.58 -8.11 5.32
N ASP A 88 -24.64 -8.90 5.30
CA ASP A 88 -25.92 -8.53 5.90
C ASP A 88 -25.69 -8.41 7.43
N GLU A 89 -25.29 -7.23 7.92
CA GLU A 89 -25.12 -6.93 9.37
C GLU A 89 -26.43 -7.14 10.16
N ASN A 90 -27.57 -7.28 9.47
CA ASN A 90 -28.89 -7.46 10.07
C ASN A 90 -29.27 -8.92 10.39
N ASP A 91 -28.46 -9.91 10.01
CA ASP A 91 -28.80 -11.33 10.19
C ASP A 91 -28.26 -11.95 11.50
N GLU A 92 -27.85 -11.13 12.48
CA GLU A 92 -27.50 -11.63 13.82
C GLU A 92 -28.74 -12.05 14.65
N THR A 93 -29.94 -11.61 14.27
CA THR A 93 -31.19 -11.95 14.98
C THR A 93 -31.90 -13.19 14.45
N SER A 94 -31.45 -13.77 13.33
CA SER A 94 -32.08 -14.92 12.70
C SER A 94 -31.22 -16.18 12.91
N GLU A 95 -31.41 -16.86 14.05
CA GLU A 95 -30.75 -18.14 14.37
C GLU A 95 -30.94 -19.24 13.30
N ILE A 96 -31.84 -19.03 12.35
CA ILE A 96 -32.22 -19.96 11.27
C ILE A 96 -31.31 -19.83 10.02
N LEU A 97 -30.50 -18.77 9.87
CA LEU A 97 -29.63 -18.57 8.68
C LEU A 97 -28.13 -18.83 8.91
N ARG A 98 -27.74 -19.31 10.10
CA ARG A 98 -26.33 -19.64 10.47
C ARG A 98 -25.66 -20.74 9.62
N GLN A 99 -26.35 -21.34 8.64
CA GLN A 99 -25.78 -22.32 7.71
C GLN A 99 -25.38 -21.77 6.34
N ARG A 100 -25.67 -20.51 6.01
CA ARG A 100 -25.19 -19.94 4.74
C ARG A 100 -23.71 -19.61 4.88
N VAL A 101 -22.89 -20.35 4.13
CA VAL A 101 -21.47 -20.06 3.95
C VAL A 101 -21.31 -18.58 3.58
N HIS A 102 -20.53 -17.85 4.37
CA HIS A 102 -20.27 -16.43 4.16
C HIS A 102 -19.83 -16.19 2.71
N ARG A 103 -20.39 -15.20 2.00
CA ARG A 103 -20.15 -15.01 0.55
C ARG A 103 -18.67 -14.82 0.23
N SER A 104 -17.91 -14.22 1.15
CA SER A 104 -16.45 -14.10 1.06
C SER A 104 -15.72 -15.46 1.03
N SER A 105 -16.33 -16.53 1.55
CA SER A 105 -15.77 -17.88 1.50
C SER A 105 -15.69 -18.43 0.08
N HIS A 106 -16.45 -17.88 -0.88
CA HIS A 106 -16.29 -18.23 -2.29
C HIS A 106 -14.97 -17.73 -2.89
N LEU A 107 -14.26 -16.81 -2.22
CA LEU A 107 -12.95 -16.37 -2.68
C LEU A 107 -11.92 -17.51 -2.76
N ARG A 108 -12.09 -18.56 -1.92
CA ARG A 108 -11.24 -19.76 -1.97
C ARG A 108 -11.31 -20.52 -3.29
N LEU A 109 -12.42 -20.35 -4.03
CA LEU A 109 -12.60 -20.97 -5.34
C LEU A 109 -11.56 -20.46 -6.36
N PHE A 110 -11.03 -19.26 -6.13
CA PHE A 110 -10.15 -18.56 -7.06
C PHE A 110 -8.66 -18.67 -6.73
N TYR A 111 -8.29 -19.38 -5.65
CA TYR A 111 -6.89 -19.51 -5.26
C TYR A 111 -6.00 -20.13 -6.35
N GLY A 112 -6.55 -21.01 -7.18
CA GLY A 112 -5.85 -21.60 -8.32
C GLY A 112 -5.52 -20.60 -9.44
N SER A 113 -6.24 -19.47 -9.50
CA SER A 113 -6.08 -18.43 -10.53
C SER A 113 -5.23 -17.26 -10.07
N ILE A 114 -4.65 -17.33 -8.87
CA ILE A 114 -3.80 -16.28 -8.31
C ILE A 114 -2.49 -16.17 -9.11
N ILE A 115 -2.21 -14.95 -9.58
CA ILE A 115 -0.98 -14.61 -10.29
C ILE A 115 -0.06 -13.83 -9.35
N TRP A 116 1.13 -14.36 -9.11
CA TRP A 116 2.14 -13.74 -8.25
C TRP A 116 3.06 -12.80 -9.04
N LYS A 117 3.41 -11.64 -8.47
CA LYS A 117 4.41 -10.72 -9.02
C LYS A 117 5.78 -11.41 -9.08
N TYR A 118 6.57 -11.06 -10.10
CA TYR A 118 7.90 -11.63 -10.28
C TYR A 118 8.80 -11.26 -9.11
N ASN A 119 9.54 -12.25 -8.59
CA ASN A 119 10.50 -12.07 -7.49
C ASN A 119 9.96 -11.41 -6.21
N LYS A 120 8.65 -11.51 -5.95
CA LYS A 120 8.00 -11.02 -4.72
C LYS A 120 6.97 -12.04 -4.21
N TYR A 121 6.70 -12.05 -2.92
CA TYR A 121 5.54 -12.73 -2.31
C TYR A 121 4.36 -11.75 -2.28
N GLU A 122 3.96 -11.30 -3.47
CA GLU A 122 2.92 -10.28 -3.63
C GLU A 122 2.04 -10.69 -4.82
N ILE A 123 0.73 -10.58 -4.65
CA ILE A 123 -0.23 -10.94 -5.70
C ILE A 123 -0.34 -9.78 -6.69
N SER A 124 -0.37 -10.11 -7.98
CA SER A 124 -0.73 -9.15 -9.02
C SER A 124 -2.25 -9.08 -9.10
N ASP A 125 -2.83 -8.17 -8.33
CA ASP A 125 -4.28 -8.07 -8.10
C ASP A 125 -5.09 -7.94 -9.41
N GLN A 126 -4.80 -6.95 -10.25
CA GLN A 126 -5.49 -6.78 -11.53
C GLN A 126 -5.32 -7.97 -12.48
N LYS A 127 -4.10 -8.52 -12.60
CA LYS A 127 -3.86 -9.70 -13.45
C LYS A 127 -4.62 -10.91 -12.94
N THR A 128 -4.67 -11.08 -11.62
CA THR A 128 -5.44 -12.13 -10.96
C THR A 128 -6.94 -11.95 -11.21
N ALA A 129 -7.47 -10.74 -11.09
CA ALA A 129 -8.88 -10.44 -11.39
C ALA A 129 -9.23 -10.76 -12.86
N LEU A 130 -8.39 -10.36 -13.81
CA LEU A 130 -8.56 -10.68 -15.23
C LEU A 130 -8.50 -12.20 -15.48
N ALA A 131 -7.60 -12.91 -14.81
CA ALA A 131 -7.50 -14.36 -14.91
C ALA A 131 -8.76 -15.06 -14.37
N ILE A 132 -9.27 -14.62 -13.21
CA ILE A 132 -10.49 -15.14 -12.59
C ILE A 132 -11.70 -14.90 -13.49
N ILE A 133 -11.86 -13.68 -14.02
CA ILE A 133 -12.95 -13.34 -14.95
C ILE A 133 -12.93 -14.28 -16.15
N LYS A 134 -11.75 -14.48 -16.75
CA LYS A 134 -11.58 -15.27 -17.97
C LYS A 134 -11.75 -16.77 -17.74
N LYS A 135 -11.24 -17.32 -16.64
CA LYS A 135 -11.13 -18.76 -16.41
C LYS A 135 -12.26 -19.33 -15.55
N ASP A 136 -12.65 -18.61 -14.51
CA ASP A 136 -13.47 -19.19 -13.42
C ASP A 136 -14.86 -18.58 -13.32
N CYS A 137 -15.10 -17.43 -13.96
CA CYS A 137 -16.35 -16.69 -13.83
C CYS A 137 -17.22 -16.69 -15.09
N ALA A 138 -16.94 -17.51 -16.11
CA ALA A 138 -17.69 -17.51 -17.38
C ALA A 138 -19.22 -17.58 -17.16
N ASP A 139 -19.66 -18.45 -16.24
CA ASP A 139 -21.09 -18.65 -15.89
C ASP A 139 -21.54 -17.83 -14.68
N TRP A 140 -20.72 -16.91 -14.18
CA TRP A 140 -21.05 -16.04 -13.05
C TRP A 140 -20.96 -14.55 -13.40
N PRO A 141 -21.94 -14.00 -14.17
CA PRO A 141 -21.92 -12.61 -14.63
C PRO A 141 -21.83 -11.57 -13.51
N GLN A 142 -22.43 -11.85 -12.34
CA GLN A 142 -22.36 -10.95 -11.19
C GLN A 142 -20.91 -10.82 -10.67
N MET A 143 -20.18 -11.92 -10.52
CA MET A 143 -18.78 -11.87 -10.07
C MET A 143 -17.88 -11.18 -11.11
N GLN A 144 -18.13 -11.42 -12.40
CA GLN A 144 -17.45 -10.68 -13.48
C GLN A 144 -17.67 -9.17 -13.34
N PHE A 145 -18.91 -8.75 -13.12
CA PHE A 145 -19.27 -7.34 -12.92
C PHE A 145 -18.58 -6.76 -11.69
N GLN A 146 -18.65 -7.45 -10.53
CA GLN A 146 -18.05 -6.98 -9.28
C GLN A 146 -16.53 -6.78 -9.40
N LEU A 147 -15.82 -7.74 -10.01
CA LEU A 147 -14.38 -7.61 -10.28
C LEU A 147 -14.07 -6.53 -11.31
N ALA A 148 -14.85 -6.42 -12.39
CA ALA A 148 -14.68 -5.39 -13.39
C ALA A 148 -14.85 -3.98 -12.78
N CYS A 149 -15.83 -3.81 -11.89
CA CYS A 149 -16.04 -2.58 -11.13
C CYS A 149 -14.86 -2.25 -10.21
N ALA A 150 -14.41 -3.22 -9.41
CA ALA A 150 -13.36 -3.03 -8.42
C ALA A 150 -12.00 -2.66 -9.06
N TYR A 151 -11.71 -3.25 -10.23
CA TYR A 151 -10.46 -3.04 -10.98
C TYR A 151 -10.60 -2.09 -12.16
N ALA A 152 -11.72 -1.35 -12.25
CA ALA A 152 -12.03 -0.41 -13.34
C ALA A 152 -11.73 -0.98 -14.74
N ILE A 153 -12.14 -2.22 -15.00
CA ILE A 153 -11.87 -2.93 -16.26
C ILE A 153 -12.86 -2.44 -17.33
N HIS A 154 -12.59 -1.25 -17.87
CA HIS A 154 -13.51 -0.50 -18.73
C HIS A 154 -13.95 -1.27 -19.98
N HIS A 155 -13.06 -2.05 -20.60
CA HIS A 155 -13.41 -2.85 -21.78
C HIS A 155 -14.43 -3.96 -21.49
N LEU A 156 -14.59 -4.35 -20.22
CA LEU A 156 -15.66 -5.26 -19.79
C LEU A 156 -16.93 -4.53 -19.39
N LEU A 157 -16.83 -3.30 -18.88
CA LEU A 157 -17.95 -2.48 -18.41
C LEU A 157 -18.63 -1.73 -19.59
N ASN A 158 -19.28 -2.47 -20.48
CA ASN A 158 -20.01 -1.92 -21.62
C ASN A 158 -21.34 -2.65 -21.85
N GLU A 159 -22.20 -2.07 -22.70
CA GLU A 159 -23.52 -2.61 -23.01
C GLU A 159 -23.48 -4.01 -23.67
N ARG A 160 -22.36 -4.39 -24.31
CA ARG A 160 -22.21 -5.72 -24.93
C ARG A 160 -22.11 -6.83 -23.88
N ASN A 161 -21.44 -6.57 -22.77
CA ASN A 161 -21.27 -7.54 -21.69
C ASN A 161 -22.36 -7.42 -20.61
N PHE A 162 -22.80 -6.19 -20.33
CA PHE A 162 -23.77 -5.87 -19.30
C PHE A 162 -24.87 -4.96 -19.87
N ASP A 163 -25.88 -5.59 -20.47
CA ASP A 163 -27.07 -4.89 -20.96
C ASP A 163 -27.87 -4.23 -19.82
N ARG A 164 -28.81 -3.34 -20.18
CA ARG A 164 -29.65 -2.61 -19.22
C ARG A 164 -30.51 -3.52 -18.33
N ILE A 165 -30.88 -4.71 -18.79
CA ILE A 165 -31.70 -5.65 -18.02
C ILE A 165 -30.85 -6.30 -16.93
N ARG A 166 -29.64 -6.75 -17.27
CA ARG A 166 -28.64 -7.28 -16.35
C ARG A 166 -28.24 -6.24 -15.31
N LEU A 167 -27.98 -4.99 -15.73
CA LEU A 167 -27.66 -3.90 -14.81
C LEU A 167 -28.82 -3.63 -13.83
N LYS A 168 -30.08 -3.64 -14.29
CA LYS A 168 -31.24 -3.54 -13.38
C LYS A 168 -31.34 -4.72 -12.42
N ALA A 169 -31.07 -5.93 -12.87
CA ALA A 169 -31.08 -7.13 -12.01
C ALA A 169 -29.96 -7.09 -10.97
N PHE A 170 -28.77 -6.61 -11.34
CA PHE A 170 -27.65 -6.42 -10.41
C PHE A 170 -27.92 -5.29 -9.44
N ALA A 171 -28.49 -4.16 -9.89
CA ALA A 171 -28.87 -3.06 -9.02
C ALA A 171 -29.81 -3.53 -7.89
N LYS A 172 -30.77 -4.41 -8.17
CA LYS A 172 -31.64 -4.99 -7.12
C LYS A 172 -30.89 -5.77 -6.03
N LYS A 173 -29.69 -6.28 -6.32
CA LYS A 173 -28.89 -7.13 -5.41
C LYS A 173 -27.68 -6.43 -4.80
N LEU A 174 -27.15 -5.42 -5.46
CA LEU A 174 -25.87 -4.78 -5.17
C LEU A 174 -26.01 -3.29 -4.84
N SER A 175 -27.21 -2.70 -4.96
CA SER A 175 -27.45 -1.30 -4.59
C SER A 175 -27.19 -1.09 -3.10
N GLY A 176 -26.66 0.08 -2.74
CA GLY A 176 -26.30 0.43 -1.36
C GLY A 176 -24.80 0.28 -1.09
N HIS A 177 -24.09 -0.49 -1.91
CA HIS A 177 -22.64 -0.52 -1.90
C HIS A 177 -22.08 0.57 -2.81
N CYS A 178 -21.30 1.51 -2.23
CA CYS A 178 -20.80 2.70 -2.92
C CYS A 178 -20.14 2.44 -4.29
N LEU A 179 -19.32 1.37 -4.39
CA LEU A 179 -18.69 0.95 -5.64
C LEU A 179 -19.70 0.70 -6.76
N TYR A 180 -20.76 -0.06 -6.48
CA TYR A 180 -21.71 -0.48 -7.51
C TYR A 180 -22.66 0.66 -7.85
N ASP A 181 -23.08 1.45 -6.85
CA ASP A 181 -23.89 2.65 -7.08
C ASP A 181 -23.18 3.65 -8.01
N PHE A 182 -21.86 3.80 -7.87
CA PHE A 182 -21.03 4.57 -8.80
C PHE A 182 -21.10 4.03 -10.23
N TRP A 183 -20.86 2.74 -10.42
CA TRP A 183 -20.88 2.14 -11.76
C TRP A 183 -22.27 2.09 -12.37
N PHE A 184 -23.33 1.89 -11.58
CA PHE A 184 -24.71 1.97 -12.07
C PHE A 184 -25.05 3.39 -12.51
N ALA A 185 -24.67 4.41 -11.73
CA ALA A 185 -24.85 5.80 -12.14
C ALA A 185 -24.11 6.10 -13.45
N LEU A 186 -22.90 5.57 -13.60
CA LEU A 186 -22.06 5.79 -14.78
C LEU A 186 -22.57 5.06 -16.04
N LEU A 187 -22.92 3.78 -15.91
CA LEU A 187 -23.31 2.92 -17.03
C LEU A 187 -24.74 3.19 -17.51
N ASN A 188 -25.62 3.74 -16.66
CA ASN A 188 -27.00 4.03 -17.05
C ASN A 188 -27.16 5.30 -17.90
N ASN A 189 -26.14 6.18 -17.98
CA ASN A 189 -26.27 7.47 -18.66
C ASN A 189 -24.98 7.86 -19.40
N THR A 190 -25.08 8.10 -20.70
CA THR A 190 -23.98 8.54 -21.57
C THR A 190 -23.36 9.88 -21.15
N HIS A 191 -24.10 10.73 -20.44
CA HIS A 191 -23.63 11.99 -19.85
C HIS A 191 -23.45 11.89 -18.32
N ALA A 192 -23.26 10.70 -17.76
CA ALA A 192 -23.12 10.53 -16.32
C ALA A 192 -21.88 11.26 -15.77
N TRP A 193 -20.76 11.21 -16.47
CA TRP A 193 -19.53 11.88 -16.05
C TRP A 193 -19.72 13.39 -15.90
N SER A 194 -20.31 14.07 -16.88
CA SER A 194 -20.53 15.52 -16.79
C SER A 194 -21.51 15.92 -15.68
N LYS A 195 -22.43 15.03 -15.29
CA LYS A 195 -23.33 15.25 -14.14
C LYS A 195 -22.66 14.95 -12.79
N MET A 196 -21.79 13.94 -12.72
CA MET A 196 -21.07 13.56 -11.50
C MET A 196 -19.90 14.51 -11.23
N LEU A 197 -19.30 15.01 -12.30
CA LEU A 197 -18.27 16.05 -12.35
C LEU A 197 -18.96 17.34 -12.77
N ASN A 198 -19.78 17.93 -11.90
CA ASN A 198 -20.21 19.31 -12.14
C ASN A 198 -18.94 20.15 -12.31
N SER A 199 -18.66 20.59 -13.54
CA SER A 199 -17.42 21.30 -13.91
C SER A 199 -17.20 22.55 -13.07
N ASP A 200 -18.30 23.10 -12.56
CA ASP A 200 -18.33 24.36 -11.82
C ASP A 200 -18.24 24.16 -10.30
N ASN A 201 -18.35 22.92 -9.81
CA ASN A 201 -18.29 22.61 -8.39
C ASN A 201 -16.91 22.08 -7.98
N LEU A 202 -16.32 22.73 -6.97
CA LEU A 202 -15.10 22.26 -6.30
C LEU A 202 -15.29 20.87 -5.65
N LEU A 203 -16.52 20.58 -5.22
CA LEU A 203 -16.88 19.35 -4.51
C LEU A 203 -17.37 18.27 -5.49
N PRO A 204 -16.71 17.12 -5.60
CA PRO A 204 -17.25 16.00 -6.35
C PRO A 204 -18.52 15.45 -5.69
N GLY A 205 -19.43 14.87 -6.50
CA GLY A 205 -20.65 14.25 -5.99
C GLY A 205 -20.37 13.19 -4.91
N GLN A 206 -21.33 13.00 -4.00
CA GLN A 206 -21.20 12.09 -2.85
C GLN A 206 -20.82 10.66 -3.27
N THR A 207 -21.45 10.13 -4.32
CA THR A 207 -21.18 8.78 -4.86
C THR A 207 -19.73 8.63 -5.33
N LEU A 208 -19.18 9.64 -6.00
CA LEU A 208 -17.78 9.64 -6.43
C LEU A 208 -16.85 9.69 -5.22
N SER A 209 -17.14 10.57 -4.26
CA SER A 209 -16.35 10.72 -3.03
C SER A 209 -16.28 9.44 -2.21
N LEU A 210 -17.42 8.75 -2.03
CA LEU A 210 -17.50 7.49 -1.30
C LEU A 210 -16.74 6.37 -2.02
N THR A 211 -16.87 6.29 -3.35
CA THR A 211 -16.19 5.27 -4.16
C THR A 211 -14.68 5.47 -4.17
N PHE A 212 -14.23 6.71 -4.31
CA PHE A 212 -12.81 7.04 -4.24
C PHE A 212 -12.22 6.71 -2.87
N GLN A 213 -12.94 7.05 -1.79
CA GLN A 213 -12.55 6.67 -0.44
C GLN A 213 -12.48 5.14 -0.27
N PHE A 214 -13.48 4.40 -0.76
CA PHE A 214 -13.49 2.94 -0.73
C PHE A 214 -12.26 2.37 -1.45
N ALA A 215 -11.98 2.87 -2.66
CA ALA A 215 -10.83 2.45 -3.47
C ALA A 215 -9.50 2.66 -2.73
N ILE A 216 -9.34 3.81 -2.06
CA ILE A 216 -8.17 4.12 -1.24
C ILE A 216 -8.02 3.16 -0.07
N VAL A 217 -9.09 3.00 0.72
CA VAL A 217 -9.06 2.22 1.97
C VAL A 217 -8.78 0.74 1.70
N HIS A 218 -9.30 0.21 0.58
CA HIS A 218 -9.16 -1.20 0.23
C HIS A 218 -8.06 -1.48 -0.80
N GLY A 219 -7.33 -0.46 -1.26
CA GLY A 219 -6.18 -0.62 -2.13
C GLY A 219 -6.52 -0.99 -3.57
N TYR A 220 -7.65 -0.52 -4.11
CA TYR A 220 -8.00 -0.71 -5.52
C TYR A 220 -7.32 0.35 -6.40
N PHE A 221 -6.03 0.16 -6.66
CA PHE A 221 -5.18 1.09 -7.39
C PHE A 221 -5.77 1.50 -8.75
N GLU A 222 -6.26 0.53 -9.53
CA GLU A 222 -6.82 0.76 -10.86
C GLU A 222 -8.03 1.69 -10.80
N LEU A 223 -8.88 1.52 -9.79
CA LEU A 223 -10.04 2.38 -9.58
C LEU A 223 -9.64 3.77 -9.08
N VAL A 224 -8.64 3.88 -8.21
CA VAL A 224 -8.06 5.16 -7.79
C VAL A 224 -7.53 5.92 -9.00
N SER A 225 -6.68 5.29 -9.83
CA SER A 225 -6.11 5.90 -11.03
C SER A 225 -7.19 6.25 -12.05
N PHE A 226 -8.18 5.38 -12.25
CA PHE A 226 -9.31 5.65 -13.13
C PHE A 226 -10.06 6.91 -12.70
N ILE A 227 -10.51 6.99 -11.43
CA ILE A 227 -11.23 8.17 -10.94
C ILE A 227 -10.34 9.41 -11.01
N TRP A 228 -9.08 9.31 -10.57
CA TRP A 228 -8.13 10.43 -10.58
C TRP A 228 -7.99 11.06 -11.97
N ASN A 229 -7.88 10.23 -13.01
CA ASN A 229 -7.71 10.69 -14.38
C ASN A 229 -8.98 11.31 -14.99
N HIS A 230 -10.15 11.10 -14.39
CA HIS A 230 -11.42 11.63 -14.89
C HIS A 230 -11.94 12.85 -14.11
N ILE A 231 -11.38 13.19 -12.94
CA ILE A 231 -11.74 14.39 -12.17
C ILE A 231 -10.86 15.61 -12.53
N THR A 232 -11.35 16.83 -12.27
CA THR A 232 -10.62 18.09 -12.52
C THR A 232 -9.52 18.33 -11.48
N ASP A 233 -8.52 19.15 -11.79
CA ASP A 233 -7.42 19.45 -10.85
C ASP A 233 -7.88 20.04 -9.50
N PRO A 234 -8.86 20.97 -9.44
CA PRO A 234 -9.40 21.43 -8.16
C PRO A 234 -10.05 20.31 -7.35
N GLN A 235 -10.76 19.39 -8.03
CA GLN A 235 -11.37 18.23 -7.38
C GLN A 235 -10.30 17.24 -6.89
N ARG A 236 -9.22 17.02 -7.65
CA ARG A 236 -8.07 16.20 -7.25
C ARG A 236 -7.43 16.71 -5.97
N GLU A 237 -7.17 18.02 -5.91
CA GLU A 237 -6.62 18.65 -4.71
C GLU A 237 -7.57 18.47 -3.53
N PHE A 238 -8.85 18.83 -3.71
CA PHE A 238 -9.84 18.76 -2.63
C PHE A 238 -10.00 17.33 -2.08
N ILE A 239 -10.32 16.37 -2.96
CA ILE A 239 -10.62 14.99 -2.53
C ILE A 239 -9.35 14.29 -2.03
N GLY A 240 -8.21 14.54 -2.67
CA GLY A 240 -6.95 13.93 -2.29
C GLY A 240 -6.45 14.44 -0.95
N LEU A 241 -6.52 15.76 -0.68
CA LEU A 241 -6.19 16.32 0.64
C LEU A 241 -7.17 15.87 1.73
N LEU A 242 -8.47 15.80 1.43
CA LEU A 242 -9.49 15.33 2.37
C LEU A 242 -9.24 13.87 2.80
N GLN A 243 -8.91 13.01 1.83
CA GLN A 243 -8.65 11.60 2.10
C GLN A 243 -7.20 11.32 2.53
N TRP A 244 -6.29 12.30 2.45
CA TRP A 244 -4.85 12.11 2.72
C TRP A 244 -4.58 11.50 4.09
N ARG A 245 -5.30 11.94 5.13
CA ARG A 245 -5.17 11.33 6.46
C ARG A 245 -5.48 9.83 6.46
N LYS A 246 -6.47 9.38 5.67
CA LYS A 246 -6.77 7.96 5.50
C LYS A 246 -5.73 7.27 4.61
N VAL A 247 -5.18 7.95 3.61
CA VAL A 247 -4.07 7.43 2.80
C VAL A 247 -2.85 7.14 3.69
N CYS A 248 -2.46 8.06 4.57
CA CYS A 248 -1.28 7.86 5.43
C CYS A 248 -1.43 6.73 6.47
N PHE A 249 -2.65 6.37 6.90
CA PHE A 249 -2.87 5.46 8.05
C PHE A 249 -3.77 4.27 7.80
N LYS A 250 -4.58 4.28 6.74
CA LYS A 250 -5.52 3.21 6.38
C LYS A 250 -5.20 2.56 5.04
N ALA A 251 -4.48 3.23 4.13
CA ALA A 251 -4.08 2.58 2.88
C ALA A 251 -3.13 1.41 3.22
N LYS A 252 -3.64 0.19 3.03
CA LYS A 252 -2.85 -1.05 3.13
C LYS A 252 -1.96 -1.27 1.90
N ASP A 253 -2.18 -0.49 0.85
CA ASP A 253 -1.58 -0.66 -0.47
C ASP A 253 -0.53 0.41 -0.77
N ARG A 254 0.69 -0.05 -1.10
CA ARG A 254 1.85 0.79 -1.38
C ARG A 254 1.69 1.57 -2.68
N GLU A 255 1.06 0.98 -3.69
CA GLU A 255 0.91 1.60 -5.01
C GLU A 255 -0.07 2.78 -4.92
N VAL A 256 -1.16 2.61 -4.16
CA VAL A 256 -2.10 3.71 -3.87
C VAL A 256 -1.43 4.85 -3.12
N LEU A 257 -0.67 4.55 -2.06
CA LEU A 257 0.05 5.57 -1.29
C LEU A 257 1.05 6.31 -2.15
N HIS A 258 1.88 5.59 -2.92
CA HIS A 258 2.90 6.18 -3.76
C HIS A 258 2.30 7.07 -4.85
N PHE A 259 1.28 6.57 -5.58
CA PHE A 259 0.59 7.31 -6.62
C PHE A 259 -0.03 8.61 -6.09
N LEU A 260 -0.83 8.53 -5.03
CA LEU A 260 -1.47 9.73 -4.48
C LEU A 260 -0.46 10.71 -3.90
N CYS A 261 0.63 10.22 -3.31
CA CYS A 261 1.71 11.07 -2.81
C CYS A 261 2.35 11.89 -3.94
N GLU A 262 2.75 11.24 -5.03
CA GLU A 262 3.37 11.90 -6.18
C GLU A 262 2.40 12.93 -6.80
N GLN A 263 1.15 12.52 -7.04
CA GLN A 263 0.15 13.37 -7.68
C GLN A 263 -0.22 14.58 -6.82
N LEU A 264 -0.42 14.40 -5.51
CA LEU A 264 -0.73 15.53 -4.61
C LEU A 264 0.48 16.43 -4.36
N CYS A 265 1.69 15.89 -4.35
CA CYS A 265 2.90 16.71 -4.27
C CYS A 265 3.11 17.57 -5.51
N ALA A 266 2.72 17.08 -6.69
CA ALA A 266 2.77 17.86 -7.92
C ALA A 266 1.80 19.06 -7.85
N ILE A 267 0.60 18.86 -7.28
CA ILE A 267 -0.41 19.91 -7.13
C ILE A 267 -0.05 20.90 -6.02
N ASN A 268 0.16 20.44 -4.79
CA ASN A 268 0.36 21.30 -3.63
C ASN A 268 1.28 20.65 -2.58
N ALA A 269 2.59 20.68 -2.84
CA ALA A 269 3.59 20.12 -1.92
C ALA A 269 3.57 20.74 -0.52
N ALA A 270 3.35 22.06 -0.40
CA ALA A 270 3.35 22.76 0.89
C ALA A 270 2.14 22.40 1.74
N GLY A 271 0.94 22.40 1.14
CA GLY A 271 -0.30 21.99 1.78
C GLY A 271 -0.24 20.53 2.22
N LEU A 272 0.26 19.64 1.36
CA LEU A 272 0.44 18.23 1.67
C LEU A 272 1.43 18.03 2.81
N ALA A 273 2.59 18.71 2.80
CA ALA A 273 3.59 18.62 3.86
C ALA A 273 2.99 19.03 5.22
N ARG A 274 2.21 20.11 5.27
CA ARG A 274 1.56 20.59 6.50
C ARG A 274 0.55 19.58 7.06
N ILE A 275 -0.34 19.04 6.22
CA ILE A 275 -1.36 18.07 6.67
C ILE A 275 -0.69 16.75 7.07
N THR A 276 0.33 16.32 6.31
CA THR A 276 1.13 15.15 6.62
C THR A 276 1.81 15.31 7.97
N ARG A 277 2.44 16.46 8.22
CA ARG A 277 3.17 16.76 9.45
C ARG A 277 2.30 16.57 10.68
N ASN A 278 1.09 17.13 10.71
CA ASN A 278 0.21 17.00 11.88
C ASN A 278 -0.04 15.54 12.24
N THR A 279 -0.30 14.71 11.23
CA THR A 279 -0.62 13.29 11.45
C THR A 279 0.64 12.46 11.72
N PHE A 280 1.76 12.80 11.08
CA PHE A 280 3.07 12.21 11.31
C PHE A 280 3.55 12.46 12.75
N TYR A 281 3.47 13.70 13.24
CA TYR A 281 3.88 14.05 14.60
C TYR A 281 2.98 13.44 15.65
N GLN A 282 1.67 13.32 15.39
CA GLN A 282 0.79 12.58 16.30
C GLN A 282 1.27 11.13 16.47
N THR A 283 1.70 10.48 15.38
CA THR A 283 2.23 9.11 15.40
C THR A 283 3.61 9.04 16.07
N LEU A 284 4.46 10.04 15.83
CA LEU A 284 5.75 10.18 16.48
C LEU A 284 5.61 10.35 18.00
N GLN A 285 4.71 11.21 18.46
CA GLN A 285 4.44 11.39 19.88
C GLN A 285 3.92 10.11 20.53
N ASN A 286 3.03 9.38 19.85
CA ASN A 286 2.58 8.07 20.32
C ASN A 286 3.75 7.07 20.43
N SER A 287 4.75 7.16 19.54
CA SER A 287 5.96 6.31 19.61
C SER A 287 6.93 6.70 20.72
N PHE A 288 6.76 7.88 21.34
CA PHE A 288 7.52 8.30 22.51
C PHE A 288 6.90 7.81 23.83
N GLN A 289 5.66 7.33 23.83
CA GLN A 289 4.99 6.88 25.05
C GLN A 289 5.66 5.60 25.59
N GLU A 290 6.30 5.72 26.75
CA GLU A 290 7.24 4.72 27.24
C GLU A 290 6.57 3.46 27.80
N ASP A 291 5.34 3.57 28.31
CA ASP A 291 4.72 2.53 29.13
C ASP A 291 4.19 1.33 28.34
N ASN A 292 4.10 1.41 27.00
CA ASN A 292 3.57 0.32 26.18
C ASN A 292 4.47 -0.02 24.97
N ILE A 293 5.29 -1.05 25.15
CA ILE A 293 6.26 -1.54 24.16
C ILE A 293 5.57 -1.90 22.83
N GLY A 294 4.35 -2.46 22.87
CA GLY A 294 3.60 -2.83 21.67
C GLY A 294 3.20 -1.63 20.82
N PHE A 295 2.72 -0.56 21.47
CA PHE A 295 2.35 0.69 20.79
C PHE A 295 3.57 1.40 20.20
N ARG A 296 4.70 1.39 20.92
CA ARG A 296 5.97 1.94 20.43
C ARG A 296 6.42 1.26 19.15
N GLN A 297 6.46 -0.07 19.16
CA GLN A 297 6.86 -0.85 17.99
C GLN A 297 5.91 -0.63 16.81
N ASP A 298 4.60 -0.66 17.03
CA ASP A 298 3.62 -0.41 15.96
C ASP A 298 3.79 1.01 15.36
N GLY A 299 3.98 2.02 16.21
CA GLY A 299 4.27 3.39 15.76
C GLY A 299 5.55 3.48 14.92
N MET A 300 6.62 2.80 15.33
CA MET A 300 7.87 2.75 14.56
C MET A 300 7.71 2.09 13.20
N HIS A 301 7.02 0.94 13.13
CA HIS A 301 6.77 0.25 11.86
C HIS A 301 5.93 1.11 10.92
N LYS A 302 4.92 1.81 11.44
CA LYS A 302 4.09 2.76 10.66
C LYS A 302 4.91 3.92 10.12
N LEU A 303 5.78 4.52 10.94
CA LEU A 303 6.65 5.62 10.51
C LEU A 303 7.65 5.17 9.45
N ALA A 304 8.28 4.00 9.62
CA ALA A 304 9.21 3.44 8.65
C ALA A 304 8.52 3.15 7.32
N PHE A 305 7.35 2.48 7.36
CA PHE A 305 6.54 2.21 6.18
C PHE A 305 6.15 3.51 5.47
N PHE A 306 5.70 4.52 6.21
CA PHE A 306 5.30 5.79 5.63
C PHE A 306 6.48 6.48 4.93
N LEU A 307 7.63 6.62 5.61
CA LEU A 307 8.83 7.24 5.05
C LEU A 307 9.34 6.50 3.81
N GLU A 308 9.29 5.17 3.79
CA GLU A 308 9.72 4.37 2.64
C GLU A 308 8.88 4.62 1.39
N ASN A 309 7.57 4.85 1.55
CA ASN A 309 6.60 4.84 0.44
C ASN A 309 6.17 6.24 -0.05
N ILE A 310 6.40 7.30 0.73
CA ILE A 310 6.18 8.68 0.25
C ILE A 310 7.28 9.17 -0.69
N CYS A 311 6.93 10.11 -1.57
CA CYS A 311 7.86 10.70 -2.52
C CYS A 311 9.00 11.48 -1.82
N PRO A 312 10.20 11.57 -2.44
CA PRO A 312 11.33 12.29 -1.86
C PRO A 312 11.02 13.76 -1.54
N ARG A 313 10.23 14.43 -2.38
CA ARG A 313 9.84 15.83 -2.19
C ARG A 313 9.03 16.03 -0.90
N LEU A 314 8.03 15.18 -0.66
CA LEU A 314 7.24 15.24 0.58
C LEU A 314 8.10 14.89 1.79
N ARG A 315 8.93 13.86 1.67
CA ARG A 315 9.81 13.37 2.73
C ARG A 315 10.77 14.46 3.20
N SER A 316 11.44 15.11 2.25
CA SER A 316 12.37 16.21 2.48
C SER A 316 11.67 17.42 3.10
N ALA A 317 10.52 17.84 2.56
CA ALA A 317 9.74 18.95 3.12
C ALA A 317 9.29 18.65 4.55
N MET A 318 8.72 17.46 4.79
CA MET A 318 8.20 17.07 6.11
C MET A 318 9.28 16.99 7.19
N LEU A 319 10.44 16.39 6.88
CA LEU A 319 11.53 16.24 7.85
C LEU A 319 12.27 17.55 8.16
N SER A 320 12.25 18.52 7.25
CA SER A 320 12.89 19.84 7.44
C SER A 320 12.00 20.88 8.13
N MET A 321 10.67 20.69 8.14
CA MET A 321 9.72 21.62 8.75
C MET A 321 10.00 21.91 10.23
N GLU A 322 9.78 23.17 10.63
CA GLU A 322 10.09 23.73 11.97
C GLU A 322 11.52 23.42 12.42
N ASN A 323 12.50 23.65 11.54
CA ASN A 323 13.92 23.48 11.86
C ASN A 323 14.26 22.05 12.32
N PHE A 324 13.84 21.05 11.55
CA PHE A 324 14.13 19.64 11.80
C PHE A 324 13.58 19.08 13.13
N ARG A 325 12.46 19.65 13.61
CA ARG A 325 11.88 19.33 14.92
C ARG A 325 11.70 17.83 15.21
N ALA A 326 11.38 17.00 14.22
CA ALA A 326 11.12 15.57 14.42
C ALA A 326 12.40 14.84 14.81
N ILE A 327 13.51 15.28 14.20
CA ILE A 327 14.84 14.74 14.44
C ILE A 327 15.37 15.27 15.76
N THR A 328 15.18 16.56 16.06
CA THR A 328 15.59 17.13 17.35
C THR A 328 14.79 16.55 18.51
N ASP A 329 13.49 16.27 18.34
CA ASP A 329 12.66 15.63 19.35
C ASP A 329 13.13 14.18 19.59
N ALA A 330 13.37 13.40 18.53
CA ALA A 330 13.93 12.05 18.66
C ALA A 330 15.30 12.04 19.37
N PHE A 331 16.11 13.08 19.17
CA PHE A 331 17.36 13.29 19.91
C PHE A 331 17.12 13.65 21.38
N VAL A 332 16.24 14.62 21.66
CA VAL A 332 15.93 15.10 23.01
C VAL A 332 15.32 14.01 23.89
N TYR A 333 14.43 13.19 23.33
CA TYR A 333 13.78 12.06 24.01
C TYR A 333 14.61 10.76 23.97
N ASN A 334 15.87 10.81 23.54
CA ASN A 334 16.80 9.66 23.51
C ASN A 334 16.28 8.44 22.70
N GLN A 335 15.51 8.68 21.64
CA GLN A 335 14.96 7.64 20.78
C GLN A 335 15.94 7.31 19.65
N ALA A 336 17.02 6.58 19.98
CA ALA A 336 18.13 6.30 19.07
C ALA A 336 17.71 5.61 17.75
N GLU A 337 16.72 4.71 17.80
CA GLU A 337 16.26 4.00 16.61
C GLU A 337 15.45 4.90 15.65
N LEU A 338 14.54 5.72 16.19
CA LEU A 338 13.79 6.73 15.41
C LEU A 338 14.72 7.81 14.86
N PHE A 339 15.70 8.24 15.67
CA PHE A 339 16.72 9.16 15.24
C PHE A 339 17.50 8.60 14.04
N ALA A 340 18.00 7.37 14.13
CA ALA A 340 18.70 6.71 13.02
C ALA A 340 17.80 6.53 11.78
N LEU A 341 16.52 6.19 11.98
CA LEU A 341 15.54 6.06 10.90
C LEU A 341 15.42 7.36 10.11
N PHE A 342 15.23 8.51 10.78
CA PHE A 342 15.07 9.80 10.10
C PHE A 342 16.32 10.22 9.33
N LEU A 343 17.51 9.98 9.89
CA LEU A 343 18.77 10.30 9.22
C LEU A 343 19.00 9.50 7.93
N ASN A 344 18.40 8.32 7.78
CA ASN A 344 18.51 7.54 6.55
C ASN A 344 17.82 8.23 5.35
N TYR A 345 16.88 9.13 5.63
CA TYR A 345 15.99 9.75 4.66
C TYR A 345 16.26 11.23 4.40
N LEU A 346 17.31 11.79 5.01
CA LEU A 346 17.74 13.16 4.76
C LEU A 346 18.74 13.23 3.62
N GLU A 347 18.62 14.30 2.82
CA GLU A 347 19.61 14.66 1.82
C GLU A 347 20.91 15.18 2.48
N PRO A 348 22.06 15.15 1.77
CA PRO A 348 23.34 15.57 2.34
C PRO A 348 23.34 16.98 2.95
N GLU A 349 22.71 17.95 2.27
CA GLU A 349 22.58 19.33 2.76
C GLU A 349 21.74 19.42 4.04
N GLN A 350 20.66 18.65 4.10
CA GLN A 350 19.78 18.60 5.25
C GLN A 350 20.47 17.97 6.47
N LEU A 351 21.33 16.97 6.25
CA LEU A 351 22.14 16.37 7.31
C LEU A 351 23.15 17.36 7.90
N GLN A 352 23.69 18.26 7.08
CA GLN A 352 24.59 19.32 7.56
C GLN A 352 23.82 20.32 8.43
N LEU A 353 22.67 20.81 7.95
CA LEU A 353 21.83 21.74 8.71
C LEU A 353 21.32 21.12 10.02
N THR A 354 20.84 19.87 9.95
CA THR A 354 20.38 19.11 11.14
C THR A 354 21.46 19.01 12.20
N ARG A 355 22.73 18.83 11.80
CA ARG A 355 23.86 18.78 12.71
C ARG A 355 24.01 20.08 13.50
N GLU A 356 23.89 21.24 12.87
CA GLU A 356 24.00 22.53 13.56
C GLU A 356 22.96 22.68 14.67
N TYR A 357 21.72 22.21 14.44
CA TYR A 357 20.68 22.22 15.47
C TYR A 357 20.95 21.23 16.61
N ILE A 358 21.44 20.03 16.29
CA ILE A 358 21.78 19.01 17.29
C ILE A 358 22.97 19.43 18.13
N ASP A 359 24.03 19.98 17.51
CA ASP A 359 25.23 20.45 18.21
C ASP A 359 24.85 21.54 19.24
N ARG A 360 23.97 22.49 18.86
CA ARG A 360 23.42 23.50 19.80
C ARG A 360 22.65 22.90 20.98
N ILE A 361 21.95 21.78 20.78
CA ILE A 361 21.22 21.08 21.86
C ILE A 361 22.19 20.26 22.72
N TYR A 362 23.17 19.60 22.11
CA TYR A 362 24.19 18.81 22.78
C TYR A 362 25.04 19.66 23.72
N ASP A 363 25.49 20.83 23.26
CA ASP A 363 26.32 21.77 24.04
C ASP A 363 25.64 22.18 25.35
N ARG A 364 24.30 22.17 25.39
CA ARG A 364 23.49 22.48 26.57
C ARG A 364 23.26 21.30 27.51
N LYS A 365 23.32 20.05 27.02
CA LYS A 365 22.89 18.85 27.78
C LYS A 365 24.00 17.83 28.11
N LYS A 366 25.18 17.89 27.48
CA LYS A 366 26.42 17.11 27.74
C LYS A 366 26.22 15.75 28.47
N ASN A 367 25.39 14.86 27.93
CA ASN A 367 25.16 13.52 28.48
C ASN A 367 25.68 12.41 27.54
N GLU A 368 25.99 11.24 28.10
CA GLU A 368 26.59 10.11 27.35
C GLU A 368 25.68 9.58 26.24
N THR A 369 24.37 9.60 26.47
CA THR A 369 23.36 9.15 25.49
C THR A 369 23.33 10.04 24.25
N ALA A 370 23.41 11.37 24.42
CA ALA A 370 23.49 12.30 23.30
C ALA A 370 24.82 12.14 22.54
N HIS A 371 25.91 11.79 23.22
CA HIS A 371 27.19 11.49 22.56
C HIS A 371 27.08 10.27 21.63
N LYS A 372 26.35 9.23 22.05
CA LYS A 372 26.09 8.03 21.20
C LYS A 372 25.27 8.38 19.96
N GLN A 373 24.21 9.20 20.09
CA GLN A 373 23.40 9.64 18.95
C GLN A 373 24.17 10.57 18.00
N LEU A 374 25.02 11.46 18.52
CA LEU A 374 25.91 12.29 17.70
C LEU A 374 26.86 11.43 16.85
N ARG A 375 27.40 10.33 17.41
CA ARG A 375 28.20 9.38 16.62
C ARG A 375 27.41 8.72 15.49
N ILE A 376 26.11 8.46 15.66
CA ILE A 376 25.24 7.91 14.60
C ILE A 376 25.12 8.93 13.45
N LEU A 377 24.87 10.21 13.77
CA LEU A 377 24.81 11.30 12.79
C LEU A 377 26.11 11.42 11.98
N LEU A 378 27.25 11.48 12.66
CA LEU A 378 28.57 11.61 12.02
C LEU A 378 28.90 10.40 11.15
N ARG A 379 28.48 9.19 11.56
CA ARG A 379 28.64 7.98 10.74
C ARG A 379 27.82 8.07 9.45
N ARG A 380 26.55 8.49 9.52
CA ARG A 380 25.70 8.60 8.33
C ARG A 380 26.24 9.63 7.33
N GLN A 381 26.71 10.79 7.82
CA GLN A 381 27.37 11.80 6.96
C GLN A 381 28.59 11.20 6.23
N LYS A 382 29.45 10.46 6.94
CA LYS A 382 30.61 9.78 6.32
C LYS A 382 30.19 8.73 5.29
N THR A 383 29.12 7.98 5.55
CA THR A 383 28.61 6.97 4.62
C THR A 383 28.10 7.61 3.33
N LEU A 384 27.28 8.67 3.42
CA LEU A 384 26.77 9.37 2.23
C LEU A 384 27.89 10.03 1.43
N ALA A 385 28.87 10.67 2.10
CA ALA A 385 30.02 11.24 1.41
C ALA A 385 30.78 10.17 0.58
N ARG A 386 30.91 8.95 1.09
CA ARG A 386 31.52 7.82 0.35
C ARG A 386 30.65 7.34 -0.81
N GLU A 387 29.33 7.30 -0.63
CA GLU A 387 28.38 6.93 -1.68
C GLU A 387 28.43 7.92 -2.84
N THR A 388 28.44 9.24 -2.57
CA THR A 388 28.55 10.30 -3.59
C THR A 388 29.88 10.26 -4.34
N ILE A 389 30.99 9.94 -3.65
CA ILE A 389 32.30 9.78 -4.30
C ILE A 389 32.27 8.56 -5.24
N HIS A 390 31.67 7.45 -4.83
CA HIS A 390 31.56 6.25 -5.67
C HIS A 390 30.70 6.48 -6.92
N THR A 391 29.55 7.16 -6.81
CA THR A 391 28.72 7.50 -7.98
C THR A 391 29.45 8.43 -8.93
N ASN A 392 30.15 9.45 -8.44
CA ASN A 392 30.92 10.37 -9.29
C ASN A 392 32.08 9.67 -10.01
N VAL A 393 32.79 8.76 -9.34
CA VAL A 393 33.84 7.93 -9.97
C VAL A 393 33.25 6.98 -11.02
N SER A 394 32.08 6.39 -10.77
CA SER A 394 31.41 5.52 -11.75
C SER A 394 30.90 6.28 -12.99
N LEU A 395 30.43 7.51 -12.82
CA LEU A 395 30.02 8.38 -13.92
C LEU A 395 31.22 8.87 -14.74
N LEU A 396 32.32 9.24 -14.08
CA LEU A 396 33.57 9.62 -14.75
C LEU A 396 34.14 8.45 -15.58
N ASN A 397 34.15 7.23 -15.02
CA ASN A 397 34.61 6.04 -15.73
C ASN A 397 33.72 5.64 -16.92
N ASN A 398 32.45 6.05 -16.93
CA ASN A 398 31.55 5.83 -18.07
C ASN A 398 31.71 6.92 -19.16
N ILE A 399 32.18 8.11 -18.79
CA ILE A 399 32.47 9.21 -19.72
C ILE A 399 33.84 9.00 -20.39
N THR A 400 34.81 8.38 -19.71
CA THR A 400 36.13 8.08 -20.30
C THR A 400 36.17 6.78 -21.12
N ASN A 401 35.10 5.99 -21.13
CA ASN A 401 34.98 4.74 -21.89
C ASN A 401 33.98 4.83 -23.07
N ASN A 402 33.48 6.03 -23.37
CA ASN A 402 32.87 6.41 -24.66
C ASN A 402 33.80 7.40 -25.35
#